data_AF-A0A452RDN1-F1
#
_entry.id   AF-A0A452RDN1-F1
#
_cell.length_a   1.000
_cell.length_b   1.000
_cell.length_c   1.000
_cell.angle_alpha   90.00
_cell.angle_beta   90.00
_cell.angle_gamma   90.00
#
_symmetry.space_group_name_H-M   'P 1'
#
loop_
_entity.id
_entity.type
_entity.pdbx_description
1 polymer ?
#
loop_
_entity_poly.entity_id
_entity_poly.type
_entity_poly.pdbx_seq_one_letter_code
_entity_poly.pdbx_strand_id
1 'polypeptide(L)' 'MDCSADTMTNRLLQRGQSSPCTEDTTAIAKRLETYYRASIPVTAYYETKTQLHKVNAEGTLEEVFLQLCAAIDSIF' A
#
# COMPACT_ATOMS: atom_id res chain seq x y z
N MET A 1 -3.45 1.15 4.13
CA MET A 1 -2.19 0.40 4.17
C MET A 1 -1.08 1.39 3.86
N ASP A 2 -0.13 1.54 4.76
CA ASP A 2 1.03 2.42 4.62
C ASP A 2 2.28 1.57 4.37
N CYS A 3 3.10 1.96 3.40
CA CYS A 3 4.21 1.15 2.89
C CYS A 3 5.22 2.07 2.20
N SER A 4 6.52 1.82 2.37
CA SER A 4 7.55 2.55 1.62
C SER A 4 7.48 2.30 0.12
N ALA A 5 7.94 3.29 -0.65
CA ALA A 5 8.14 3.17 -2.10
C ALA A 5 9.05 1.99 -2.46
N ASP A 6 10.09 1.75 -1.66
CA ASP A 6 11.06 0.66 -1.89
C ASP A 6 10.39 -0.71 -1.74
N THR A 7 9.63 -0.91 -0.67
CA THR A 7 8.90 -2.16 -0.43
C THR A 7 7.85 -2.41 -1.51
N MET A 8 7.10 -1.38 -1.91
CA MET A 8 6.14 -1.48 -3.02
C MET A 8 6.84 -1.84 -4.34
N THR A 9 7.96 -1.18 -4.66
CA THR A 9 8.71 -1.42 -5.88
C THR A 9 9.25 -2.85 -5.93
N ASN A 10 9.87 -3.32 -4.85
CA ASN A 10 10.41 -4.68 -4.76
C ASN A 10 9.32 -5.74 -4.96
N ARG A 11 8.17 -5.61 -4.28
CA ARG A 11 7.04 -6.53 -4.43
C ARG A 11 6.44 -6.50 -5.84
N LEU A 12 6.36 -5.34 -6.47
CA LEU A 12 5.88 -5.20 -7.86
C LEU A 12 6.83 -5.86 -8.87
N LEU A 13 8.15 -5.72 -8.66
CA LEU A 13 9.15 -6.40 -9.48
C LEU A 13 9.10 -7.92 -9.34
N GLN A 14 8.95 -8.44 -8.12
CA GLN A 14 8.78 -9.88 -7.88
C GLN A 14 7.50 -10.43 -8.53
N ARG A 15 6.41 -9.64 -8.55
CA ARG A 15 5.18 -10.00 -9.26
C ARG A 15 5.37 -10.07 -10.77
N GLY A 16 6.12 -9.13 -11.35
CA GLY A 16 6.44 -9.12 -12.79
C GLY A 16 7.29 -10.32 -13.23
N GLN A 17 8.06 -10.93 -12.33
CA GLN A 17 8.84 -12.14 -12.62
C GLN A 17 8.00 -13.43 -12.59
N SER A 18 6.94 -13.46 -11.77
CA SER A 18 6.04 -14.63 -11.62
C SER A 18 4.81 -14.60 -12.52
N SER A 19 4.63 -13.52 -13.30
CA SER A 19 3.47 -13.29 -14.18
C SER A 19 3.94 -12.99 -15.62
N PRO A 20 3.18 -13.39 -16.67
CA PRO A 20 3.48 -13.00 -18.05
C PRO A 20 3.28 -11.48 -18.32
N CYS A 21 2.87 -10.72 -17.31
CA CYS A 21 2.82 -9.26 -17.37
C CYS A 21 4.18 -8.69 -16.95
N THR A 22 5.06 -8.48 -17.93
CA THR A 22 6.33 -7.77 -17.74
C THR A 22 6.04 -6.29 -17.50
N GLU A 23 5.72 -5.93 -16.26
CA GLU A 23 5.65 -4.52 -15.89
C GLU A 23 7.09 -3.98 -15.78
N ASP A 24 7.45 -3.12 -16.73
CA ASP A 24 8.75 -2.46 -16.76
C ASP A 24 8.94 -1.55 -15.52
N THR A 25 10.19 -1.42 -15.08
CA THR A 25 10.60 -0.54 -13.96
C THR A 25 10.09 0.90 -14.11
N THR A 26 10.02 1.40 -15.34
CA THR A 26 9.50 2.73 -15.70
C THR A 26 7.99 2.85 -15.43
N ALA A 27 7.22 1.80 -15.71
CA ALA A 27 5.79 1.76 -15.43
C ALA A 27 5.51 1.74 -13.92
N ILE A 28 6.32 1.00 -13.15
CA ILE A 28 6.23 0.96 -11.69
C ILE A 28 6.48 2.35 -11.09
N ALA A 29 7.53 3.05 -11.53
CA ALA A 29 7.85 4.40 -11.07
C ALA A 29 6.70 5.39 -11.35
N LYS A 30 6.14 5.37 -12.58
CA LYS A 30 5.01 6.22 -12.97
C LYS A 30 3.75 5.95 -12.14
N ARG A 31 3.50 4.68 -11.80
CA ARG A 31 2.37 4.30 -10.93
C ARG A 31 2.56 4.81 -9.51
N LEU A 32 3.76 4.71 -8.95
CA LEU A 32 4.10 5.25 -7.62
C LEU A 32 3.96 6.78 -7.59
N GLU A 33 4.47 7.48 -8.60
CA GLU A 33 4.31 8.94 -8.71
C GLU A 33 2.83 9.34 -8.76
N THR A 34 2.03 8.63 -9.57
CA THR A 34 0.58 8.87 -9.67
C THR A 34 -0.12 8.62 -8.34
N TYR A 35 0.24 7.54 -7.64
CA TYR A 35 -0.27 7.25 -6.30
C TYR A 35 0.04 8.38 -5.32
N TYR A 36 1.28 8.84 -5.25
CA TYR A 36 1.63 9.93 -4.34
C TYR A 36 0.94 11.24 -4.69
N ARG A 37 0.80 11.56 -5.98
CA ARG A 37 0.15 12.78 -6.42
C ARG A 37 -1.37 12.77 -6.23
N ALA A 38 -2.03 11.65 -6.47
CA ALA A 38 -3.50 11.56 -6.48
C ALA A 38 -4.07 10.97 -5.19
N SER A 39 -3.42 9.98 -4.59
CA SER A 39 -3.95 9.23 -3.44
C SER A 39 -3.55 9.84 -2.09
N ILE A 40 -2.35 10.43 -1.93
CA ILE A 40 -1.99 11.12 -0.65
C ILE A 40 -3.02 12.21 -0.29
N PRO A 41 -3.41 13.12 -1.21
CA PRO A 41 -4.35 14.19 -0.84
C PRO A 41 -5.70 13.65 -0.37
N VAL A 42 -6.14 12.52 -0.94
CA VAL A 42 -7.38 11.85 -0.54
C VAL A 42 -7.24 11.27 0.87
N THR A 43 -6.13 10.58 1.17
CA THR A 43 -5.85 10.07 2.51
C THR A 43 -5.82 11.20 3.55
N ALA A 44 -5.12 12.30 3.25
CA ALA A 44 -5.06 13.47 4.13
C ALA A 44 -6.44 14.10 4.38
N TYR A 45 -7.30 14.14 3.36
CA TYR A 45 -8.66 14.63 3.49
C TYR A 45 -9.48 13.77 4.49
N TYR A 46 -9.38 12.44 4.42
CA TYR A 46 -10.12 11.54 5.32
C TYR A 46 -9.54 11.46 6.73
N GLU A 47 -8.24 11.69 6.92
CA GLU A 47 -7.62 11.82 8.26
C GLU A 47 -8.28 12.92 9.09
N THR A 48 -8.66 14.03 8.45
CA THR A 48 -9.28 15.16 9.16
C THR A 48 -10.77 14.99 9.44
N LYS A 49 -11.45 14.07 8.74
CA LYS A 49 -12.93 13.97 8.77
C LYS A 49 -13.46 12.70 9.44
N THR A 50 -12.67 11.64 9.51
CA THR A 50 -13.13 10.33 9.94
C THR A 50 -12.03 9.60 10.71
N GLN A 51 -12.40 8.53 11.42
CA GLN A 51 -11.44 7.65 12.06
C GLN A 51 -10.72 6.79 10.99
N LEU A 52 -9.65 7.33 10.42
CA LEU A 52 -8.81 6.61 9.47
C LEU A 52 -7.90 5.64 10.25
N HIS A 53 -8.08 4.34 10.02
CA HIS A 53 -7.18 3.32 10.55
C HIS A 53 -6.05 3.05 9.55
N LYS A 54 -4.83 3.46 9.91
CA LYS A 54 -3.62 3.13 9.15
C LYS A 54 -3.07 1.79 9.61
N VAL A 55 -2.79 0.91 8.66
CA VAL A 55 -2.18 -0.41 8.87
C VAL A 55 -0.83 -0.42 8.17
N ASN A 56 0.22 -0.84 8.86
CA ASN A 56 1.58 -0.90 8.33
C ASN A 56 1.72 -2.16 7.47
N ALA A 57 2.14 -2.01 6.21
CA ALA A 57 2.26 -3.11 5.26
C ALA A 57 3.72 -3.57 5.03
N GLU A 58 4.71 -3.11 5.80
CA GLU A 58 6.11 -3.50 5.63
C GLU A 58 6.46 -4.88 6.21
N GLY A 59 5.64 -5.40 7.12
CA GLY A 59 5.85 -6.70 7.79
C GLY A 59 5.53 -7.92 6.94
N THR A 60 5.52 -9.07 7.61
CA THR A 60 5.09 -10.35 7.02
C THR A 60 3.58 -10.37 6.73
N LEU A 61 3.12 -11.27 5.86
CA LEU A 61 1.69 -11.42 5.56
C LEU A 61 0.85 -11.64 6.83
N GLU A 62 1.35 -12.44 7.76
CA GLU A 62 0.68 -12.80 9.01
C GLU A 62 0.57 -11.59 9.96
N GLU A 63 1.65 -10.81 10.10
CA GLU A 63 1.65 -9.59 10.92
C GLU A 63 0.67 -8.54 10.37
N VAL A 64 0.71 -8.31 9.06
CA VAL A 64 -0.18 -7.34 8.40
C VAL A 64 -1.64 -7.80 8.50
N PHE A 65 -1.89 -9.10 8.35
CA PHE A 65 -3.21 -9.69 8.49
C PHE A 65 -3.76 -9.51 9.93
N LEU A 66 -2.94 -9.80 10.94
CA LEU A 66 -3.35 -9.63 12.33
C LEU A 66 -3.64 -8.15 12.67
N GLN A 67 -2.83 -7.22 12.17
CA GLN A 67 -3.10 -5.78 12.30
C GLN A 67 -4.41 -5.38 11.65
N LEU A 68 -4.73 -5.97 10.49
CA LEU A 68 -6.00 -5.72 9.80
C LEU A 68 -7.18 -6.24 10.60
N CYS A 69 -7.09 -7.46 11.15
CA CYS A 69 -8.12 -8.01 12.04
C CYS A 69 -8.35 -7.10 13.24
N ALA A 70 -7.29 -6.71 13.96
CA ALA A 70 -7.40 -5.82 15.11
C ALA A 70 -8.02 -4.46 14.76
N ALA A 71 -7.67 -3.89 13.60
CA ALA A 71 -8.26 -2.64 13.13
C ALA A 71 -9.75 -2.79 12.81
N ILE A 72 -10.17 -3.89 12.18
CA ILE A 72 -11.58 -4.17 11.89
C ILE A 72 -12.36 -4.42 13.18
N ASP A 73 -11.83 -5.24 14.08
CA ASP A 73 -12.46 -5.56 15.37
C ASP A 73 -12.63 -4.31 16.24
N SER A 74 -11.76 -3.30 16.10
CA SER A 74 -11.88 -2.04 16.83
C SER A 74 -13.00 -1.10 16.33
N ILE A 75 -13.58 -1.39 15.16
CA ILE A 75 -14.70 -0.64 14.58
C ILE A 75 -16.05 -1.16 15.09
N PHE A 76 -16.10 -2.42 15.53
CA PHE A 76 -17.31 -3.12 15.98
C PHE A 76 -17.34 -3.29 17.50
#